data_AF-A0A8H7KHN1-F1
#
_entry.id   AF-A0A8H7KHN1-F1
#
_cell.length_a   1.000
_cell.length_b   1.000
_cell.length_c   1.000
_cell.angle_alpha   90.00
_cell.angle_beta   90.00
_cell.angle_gamma   90.00
#
_symmetry.space_group_name_H-M   'P 1'
#
loop_
_entity.id
_entity.type
_entity.pdbx_description
1 polymer ?
#
loop_
_entity_poly.entity_id
_entity_poly.type
_entity_poly.pdbx_seq_one_letter_code
_entity_poly.pdbx_strand_id
1 'polypeptide(L)'
;MRLSSTFAALVAIVPAFVNAIPPRIGTTVPTRVGTVIPLTKRAVHLADDQGVVDCEVLRSQVTKVSRKLGRGFQAYQKNTGKAHPNAVKELLELLETRATGSVPLIDDQEVLWHGSISVGTPPKEFTVDFDTGSSDLFLPGATCGATCQGHTIYDTSASSTAQDQSRDFSLLFGDGSSIQGEVFSDTVTLGGLTVTNQAVGSATQYSTGFSAEQFPPDGLMGMAFPQISEFRANPFFQTLVAQGGADTPQFGFKLSTQGSELFLGGVNNNSFTGEFTNIDITQQGFWQIPLDSVNTGGSSAVQNVQAAIDTGTTLIVAPQQEAIQLYLAIPGAKDASNVIGPGFFTFPCNSDPQISLTFGGKAFAIPTNTFNLGQLFQGSEDCVGGITGTTNIPLWVVGDVFLSNFYTKFDAGANQVGFADLA
;
A
#
# COMPACT_ATOMS: atom_id res chain seq x y z
N MET A 1 53.92 49.51 60.73
CA MET A 1 53.44 49.64 59.32
C MET A 1 53.60 48.27 58.67
N ARG A 2 52.49 47.71 58.17
CA ARG A 2 52.34 46.46 57.38
C ARG A 2 52.52 45.12 58.11
N LEU A 3 51.36 44.53 58.44
CA LEU A 3 51.15 43.09 58.55
C LEU A 3 51.31 42.44 57.17
N SER A 4 52.03 41.32 57.09
CA SER A 4 52.01 40.40 55.96
C SER A 4 51.73 39.00 56.50
N SER A 5 50.60 38.47 56.06
CA SER A 5 50.03 37.17 56.40
C SER A 5 50.66 36.06 55.56
N THR A 6 51.11 35.01 56.24
CA THR A 6 51.47 33.69 55.70
C THR A 6 50.22 32.95 55.22
N PHE A 7 50.19 32.57 53.95
CA PHE A 7 49.24 31.58 53.40
C PHE A 7 49.97 30.24 53.26
N ALA A 8 49.63 29.28 54.13
CA ALA A 8 49.96 27.87 53.96
C ALA A 8 48.71 27.16 53.41
N ALA A 9 48.80 26.61 52.21
CA ALA A 9 47.73 25.83 51.61
C ALA A 9 47.71 24.42 52.21
N LEU A 10 46.64 24.09 52.95
CA LEU A 10 46.32 22.71 53.33
C LEU A 10 45.67 22.01 52.14
N VAL A 11 46.31 20.96 51.62
CA VAL A 11 45.71 20.02 50.67
C VAL A 11 44.85 19.03 51.46
N ALA A 12 43.53 19.15 51.36
CA ALA A 12 42.60 18.18 51.89
C ALA A 12 42.44 17.00 50.91
N ILE A 13 42.85 15.81 51.33
CA ILE A 13 42.60 14.55 50.60
C ILE A 13 41.18 14.10 50.95
N VAL A 14 40.28 14.13 49.97
CA VAL A 14 38.92 13.59 50.09
C VAL A 14 38.95 12.11 49.66
N PRO A 15 38.49 11.16 50.49
CA PRO A 15 38.39 9.76 50.08
C PRO A 15 37.21 9.58 49.12
N ALA A 16 37.49 9.09 47.91
CA ALA A 16 36.46 8.70 46.95
C ALA A 16 35.79 7.40 47.40
N PHE A 17 34.54 7.49 47.86
CA PHE A 17 33.67 6.33 48.01
C PHE A 17 33.26 5.83 46.62
N VAL A 18 33.84 4.71 46.19
CA VAL A 18 33.40 3.97 45.01
C VAL A 18 32.12 3.23 45.38
N ASN A 19 30.96 3.79 45.01
CA ASN A 19 29.72 3.05 45.01
C ASN A 19 29.81 1.96 43.93
N ALA A 20 29.98 0.71 44.35
CA ALA A 20 29.84 -0.44 43.47
C ALA A 20 28.38 -0.53 43.03
N ILE A 21 28.11 -0.10 41.78
CA ILE A 21 26.83 -0.33 41.12
C ILE A 21 26.74 -1.86 40.90
N PRO A 22 25.71 -2.55 41.43
CA PRO A 22 25.53 -3.97 41.14
C PRO A 22 25.42 -4.16 39.61
N PRO A 23 26.01 -5.22 39.05
CA PRO A 23 25.93 -5.47 37.62
C PRO A 23 24.45 -5.49 37.22
N ARG A 24 24.08 -4.65 36.24
CA ARG A 24 22.78 -4.75 35.59
C ARG A 24 22.69 -6.18 35.05
N ILE A 25 21.84 -6.99 35.67
CA ILE A 25 21.34 -8.20 35.04
C ILE A 25 20.66 -7.70 33.78
N GLY A 26 21.34 -7.88 32.64
CA GLY A 26 20.75 -7.62 31.35
C GLY A 26 19.56 -8.54 31.24
N THR A 27 18.37 -8.00 31.46
CA THR A 27 17.17 -8.60 30.91
C THR A 27 17.40 -8.57 29.41
N THR A 28 17.77 -9.70 28.82
CA THR A 28 17.58 -9.93 27.40
C THR A 28 16.10 -9.73 27.18
N VAL A 29 15.71 -8.53 26.74
CA VAL A 29 14.41 -8.33 26.11
C VAL A 29 14.40 -9.36 25.00
N PRO A 30 13.48 -10.34 25.00
CA PRO A 30 13.39 -11.26 23.88
C PRO A 30 13.26 -10.39 22.64
N THR A 31 14.22 -10.45 21.72
CA THR A 31 14.05 -9.90 20.38
C THR A 31 12.77 -10.52 19.86
N ARG A 32 11.72 -9.71 19.69
CA ARG A 32 10.47 -10.19 19.11
C ARG A 32 10.80 -10.53 17.67
N VAL A 33 11.00 -11.82 17.42
CA VAL A 33 11.03 -12.35 16.06
C VAL A 33 9.78 -11.81 15.37
N GLY A 34 9.95 -11.12 14.25
CA GLY A 34 8.83 -10.43 13.59
C GLY A 34 7.68 -11.38 13.27
N THR A 35 6.48 -10.82 13.12
CA THR A 35 5.27 -11.63 13.07
C THR A 35 4.80 -11.87 11.64
N VAL A 36 4.60 -13.14 11.29
CA VAL A 36 3.93 -13.56 10.05
C VAL A 36 2.41 -13.46 10.23
N ILE A 37 1.75 -12.75 9.33
CA ILE A 37 0.29 -12.70 9.20
C ILE A 37 -0.05 -13.37 7.86
N PRO A 38 -0.77 -14.52 7.87
CA PRO A 38 -1.18 -15.15 6.62
C PRO A 38 -2.19 -14.25 5.90
N LEU A 39 -2.01 -14.09 4.60
CA LEU A 39 -2.92 -13.33 3.75
C LEU A 39 -3.75 -14.28 2.90
N THR A 40 -5.03 -13.96 2.78
CA THR A 40 -5.93 -14.65 1.85
C THR A 40 -6.08 -13.81 0.59
N LYS A 41 -5.97 -14.48 -0.57
CA LYS A 41 -6.20 -13.87 -1.89
C LYS A 41 -7.68 -14.00 -2.25
N ARG A 42 -8.36 -12.90 -2.56
CA ARG A 42 -9.61 -12.99 -3.34
C ARG A 42 -9.29 -13.28 -4.80
N ALA A 43 -9.88 -14.32 -5.38
CA ALA A 43 -9.72 -14.60 -6.80
C ALA A 43 -10.43 -13.49 -7.61
N VAL A 44 -9.65 -12.66 -8.28
CA VAL A 44 -10.15 -11.80 -9.35
C VAL A 44 -10.16 -12.61 -10.62
N HIS A 45 -11.34 -12.72 -11.23
CA HIS A 45 -11.46 -13.25 -12.58
C HIS A 45 -11.22 -12.11 -13.57
N LEU A 46 -9.94 -11.71 -13.71
CA LEU A 46 -9.54 -10.78 -14.79
C LEU A 46 -9.86 -11.40 -16.16
N ALA A 47 -9.98 -12.73 -16.20
CA ALA A 47 -10.51 -13.51 -17.28
C ALA A 47 -11.51 -14.55 -16.77
N ASP A 48 -12.44 -14.93 -17.65
CA ASP A 48 -13.40 -16.00 -17.42
C ASP A 48 -12.75 -17.39 -17.45
N ASP A 49 -13.55 -18.45 -17.23
CA ASP A 49 -13.07 -19.83 -17.24
C ASP A 49 -12.53 -20.30 -18.61
N GLN A 50 -12.78 -19.54 -19.67
CA GLN A 50 -12.23 -19.77 -21.01
C GLN A 50 -10.94 -18.97 -21.26
N GLY A 51 -10.49 -18.19 -20.28
CA GLY A 51 -9.30 -17.35 -20.36
C GLY A 51 -9.53 -16.06 -21.16
N VAL A 52 -10.78 -15.60 -21.31
CA VAL A 52 -11.12 -14.34 -21.98
C VAL A 52 -11.24 -13.22 -20.97
N VAL A 53 -10.59 -12.09 -21.22
CA VAL A 53 -10.58 -10.97 -20.27
C VAL A 53 -11.95 -10.34 -20.06
N ASP A 54 -12.22 -9.89 -18.84
CA ASP A 54 -13.35 -9.00 -18.55
C ASP A 54 -12.94 -7.54 -18.79
N CYS A 55 -13.36 -7.00 -19.93
CA CYS A 55 -13.02 -5.64 -20.37
C CYS A 55 -13.61 -4.54 -19.46
N GLU A 56 -14.69 -4.82 -18.73
CA GLU A 56 -15.30 -3.87 -17.81
C GLU A 56 -14.52 -3.83 -16.50
N VAL A 57 -14.15 -4.99 -15.97
CA VAL A 57 -13.25 -5.11 -14.81
C VAL A 57 -11.93 -4.42 -15.10
N LEU A 58 -11.29 -4.68 -16.24
CA LEU A 58 -10.01 -4.05 -16.58
C LEU A 58 -10.10 -2.50 -16.58
N ARG A 59 -11.14 -1.93 -17.18
CA ARG A 59 -11.35 -0.46 -17.17
C ARG A 59 -11.59 0.09 -15.76
N SER A 60 -12.27 -0.66 -14.90
CA SER A 60 -12.53 -0.24 -13.52
C SER A 60 -11.21 -0.11 -12.74
N GLN A 61 -10.27 -1.04 -12.92
CA GLN A 61 -8.93 -0.99 -12.30
C GLN A 61 -8.17 0.31 -12.64
N VAL A 62 -8.17 0.73 -13.91
CA VAL A 62 -7.49 1.98 -14.32
C VAL A 62 -8.14 3.21 -13.69
N THR A 63 -9.46 3.21 -13.58
CA THR A 63 -10.21 4.31 -12.96
C THR A 63 -9.93 4.37 -11.45
N LYS A 64 -9.86 3.21 -10.78
CA LYS A 64 -9.46 3.05 -9.37
C LYS A 64 -8.12 3.71 -9.08
N VAL A 65 -7.09 3.29 -9.80
CA VAL A 65 -5.73 3.82 -9.63
C VAL A 65 -5.68 5.33 -9.85
N SER A 66 -6.35 5.83 -10.90
CA SER A 66 -6.38 7.27 -11.18
C SER A 66 -6.99 8.06 -10.02
N ARG A 67 -8.18 7.69 -9.53
CA ARG A 67 -8.80 8.42 -8.40
C ARG A 67 -8.05 8.24 -7.09
N LYS A 68 -7.48 7.05 -6.85
CA LYS A 68 -6.65 6.77 -5.66
C LYS A 68 -5.46 7.73 -5.59
N LEU A 69 -4.71 7.88 -6.68
CA LEU A 69 -3.61 8.85 -6.76
C LEU A 69 -4.11 10.28 -6.58
N GLY A 70 -5.18 10.67 -7.26
CA GLY A 70 -5.73 12.02 -7.16
C GLY A 70 -6.14 12.38 -5.73
N ARG A 71 -6.86 11.49 -5.04
CA ARG A 71 -7.25 11.65 -3.64
C ARG A 71 -6.02 11.78 -2.74
N GLY A 72 -5.03 10.90 -2.93
CA GLY A 72 -3.78 10.99 -2.17
C GLY A 72 -3.05 12.31 -2.40
N PHE A 73 -3.04 12.87 -3.62
CA PHE A 73 -2.45 14.19 -3.87
C PHE A 73 -3.24 15.34 -3.23
N GLN A 74 -4.58 15.27 -3.21
CA GLN A 74 -5.41 16.23 -2.49
C GLN A 74 -5.13 16.18 -0.98
N ALA A 75 -5.12 14.98 -0.39
CA ALA A 75 -4.76 14.76 1.00
C ALA A 75 -3.35 15.26 1.31
N TYR A 76 -2.39 14.96 0.44
CA TYR A 76 -1.01 15.44 0.53
C TYR A 76 -0.95 16.96 0.64
N GLN A 77 -1.62 17.67 -0.28
CA GLN A 77 -1.65 19.12 -0.25
C GLN A 77 -2.35 19.67 1.00
N LYS A 78 -3.49 19.08 1.36
CA LYS A 78 -4.28 19.43 2.54
C LYS A 78 -3.48 19.25 3.84
N ASN A 79 -2.60 18.25 3.91
CA ASN A 79 -1.89 17.88 5.14
C ASN A 79 -0.50 18.51 5.24
N THR A 80 0.18 18.74 4.11
CA THR A 80 1.54 19.31 4.10
C THR A 80 1.58 20.80 3.78
N GLY A 81 0.48 21.36 3.26
CA GLY A 81 0.41 22.72 2.74
C GLY A 81 1.12 22.93 1.40
N LYS A 82 1.62 21.86 0.76
CA LYS A 82 2.31 21.90 -0.53
C LYS A 82 1.72 20.87 -1.49
N ALA A 83 1.54 21.25 -2.76
CA ALA A 83 1.17 20.27 -3.79
C ALA A 83 2.25 19.18 -3.88
N HIS A 84 1.82 17.93 -4.12
CA HIS A 84 2.74 16.84 -4.38
C HIS A 84 3.52 17.11 -5.68
N PRO A 85 4.83 16.85 -5.77
CA PRO A 85 5.64 17.15 -6.97
C PRO A 85 5.11 16.53 -8.26
N ASN A 86 4.53 15.34 -8.17
CA ASN A 86 3.90 14.66 -9.31
C ASN A 86 2.42 15.03 -9.53
N ALA A 87 1.78 15.87 -8.70
CA ALA A 87 0.37 16.19 -8.90
C ALA A 87 0.14 16.95 -10.21
N VAL A 88 -0.75 16.44 -11.06
CA VAL A 88 -1.16 17.08 -12.33
C VAL A 88 -2.58 17.61 -12.22
N LYS A 89 -2.82 18.77 -12.85
CA LYS A 89 -4.08 19.52 -12.71
C LYS A 89 -5.27 18.72 -13.24
N GLU A 90 -5.10 18.05 -14.37
CA GLU A 90 -6.11 17.22 -15.03
C GLU A 90 -6.63 16.13 -14.09
N LEU A 91 -5.75 15.48 -13.34
CA LEU A 91 -6.12 14.45 -12.37
C LEU A 91 -6.92 15.03 -11.19
N LEU A 92 -6.59 16.22 -10.72
CA LEU A 92 -7.33 16.88 -9.63
C LEU A 92 -8.71 17.35 -10.11
N GLU A 93 -8.82 17.83 -11.35
CA GLU A 93 -10.10 18.24 -11.96
C GLU A 93 -11.06 17.06 -12.18
N LEU A 94 -10.56 15.83 -12.37
CA LEU A 94 -11.40 14.61 -12.40
C LEU A 94 -12.14 14.36 -11.09
N LEU A 95 -11.63 14.88 -9.97
CA LEU A 95 -12.26 14.77 -8.65
C LEU A 95 -13.27 15.88 -8.40
N GLU A 96 -13.08 17.06 -9.03
CA GLU A 96 -13.98 18.21 -8.89
C GLU A 96 -15.23 18.12 -9.79
N THR A 97 -15.17 17.38 -10.90
CA THR A 97 -16.20 17.38 -11.96
C THR A 97 -17.43 16.49 -11.73
N ARG A 98 -17.83 16.17 -10.48
CA ARG A 98 -19.13 15.52 -10.23
C ARG A 98 -19.90 16.08 -9.04
N ALA A 99 -20.92 16.89 -9.36
CA ALA A 99 -22.09 17.12 -8.50
C ALA A 99 -23.31 16.26 -8.90
N THR A 100 -23.37 15.68 -10.10
CA THR A 100 -24.46 14.76 -10.50
C THR A 100 -24.04 13.87 -11.68
N GLY A 101 -24.35 12.57 -11.60
CA GLY A 101 -24.16 11.59 -12.67
C GLY A 101 -23.85 10.18 -12.13
N SER A 102 -24.85 9.30 -12.13
CA SER A 102 -24.70 7.89 -11.77
C SER A 102 -24.00 7.14 -12.90
N VAL A 103 -22.75 6.71 -12.67
CA VAL A 103 -22.17 5.58 -13.40
C VAL A 103 -22.67 4.32 -12.71
N PRO A 104 -23.16 3.29 -13.43
CA PRO A 104 -23.52 2.02 -12.80
C PRO A 104 -22.33 1.48 -12.00
N LEU A 105 -22.60 1.08 -10.76
CA LEU A 105 -21.60 0.50 -9.85
C LEU A 105 -21.30 -0.92 -10.35
N ILE A 106 -20.02 -1.22 -10.57
CA ILE A 106 -19.51 -2.51 -11.04
C ILE A 106 -18.70 -3.13 -9.90
N ASP A 107 -18.79 -4.45 -9.74
CA ASP A 107 -18.08 -5.26 -8.74
C ASP A 107 -16.57 -4.92 -8.68
N ASP A 108 -16.08 -4.74 -7.45
CA ASP A 108 -14.76 -4.24 -7.05
C ASP A 108 -13.67 -5.32 -7.16
N GLN A 109 -13.58 -6.01 -8.30
CA GLN A 109 -12.71 -7.19 -8.47
C GLN A 109 -11.19 -6.83 -8.54
N GLU A 110 -10.62 -6.25 -7.48
CA GLU A 110 -9.18 -6.17 -7.18
C GLU A 110 -8.74 -7.42 -6.43
N VAL A 111 -7.46 -7.78 -6.57
CA VAL A 111 -6.86 -8.82 -5.74
C VAL A 111 -6.70 -8.24 -4.35
N LEU A 112 -7.64 -8.56 -3.46
CA LEU A 112 -7.58 -8.16 -2.07
C LEU A 112 -6.67 -9.12 -1.31
N TRP A 113 -5.73 -8.56 -0.55
CA TRP A 113 -4.78 -9.28 0.29
C TRP A 113 -5.11 -8.99 1.74
N HIS A 114 -6.00 -9.79 2.30
CA HIS A 114 -6.59 -9.52 3.59
C HIS A 114 -6.12 -10.47 4.70
N GLY A 115 -6.12 -9.95 5.93
CA GLY A 115 -5.80 -10.70 7.14
C GLY A 115 -6.47 -10.10 8.38
N SER A 116 -6.32 -10.78 9.51
CA SER A 116 -7.01 -10.38 10.75
C SER A 116 -6.25 -9.30 11.54
N ILE A 117 -7.00 -8.33 12.04
CA ILE A 117 -6.59 -7.35 13.06
C ILE A 117 -7.52 -7.48 14.28
N SER A 118 -7.14 -6.92 15.41
CA SER A 118 -8.04 -6.73 16.54
C SER A 118 -8.15 -5.26 16.93
N VAL A 119 -9.35 -4.78 17.21
CA VAL A 119 -9.62 -3.39 17.61
C VAL A 119 -10.43 -3.36 18.90
N GLY A 120 -10.08 -2.44 19.80
CA GLY A 120 -10.83 -2.14 21.01
C GLY A 120 -10.37 -2.86 22.28
N THR A 121 -11.01 -2.51 23.39
CA THR A 121 -10.83 -3.15 24.71
C THR A 121 -12.20 -3.51 25.31
N PRO A 122 -12.57 -4.79 25.43
CA PRO A 122 -11.80 -5.98 25.01
C PRO A 122 -11.59 -6.03 23.49
N PRO A 123 -10.52 -6.69 23.00
CA PRO A 123 -10.21 -6.78 21.59
C PRO A 123 -11.29 -7.57 20.83
N LYS A 124 -11.76 -7.00 19.72
CA LYS A 124 -12.64 -7.66 18.75
C LYS A 124 -11.89 -7.85 17.43
N GLU A 125 -11.99 -9.04 16.84
CA GLU A 125 -11.32 -9.37 15.58
C GLU A 125 -12.09 -8.85 14.37
N PHE A 126 -11.36 -8.39 13.36
CA PHE A 126 -11.84 -7.96 12.05
C PHE A 126 -10.88 -8.43 10.97
N THR A 127 -11.37 -8.62 9.76
CA THR A 127 -10.56 -8.84 8.56
C THR A 127 -10.40 -7.51 7.81
N VAL A 128 -9.19 -7.22 7.35
CA VAL A 128 -8.91 -6.00 6.57
C VAL A 128 -8.03 -6.29 5.36
N ASP A 129 -8.30 -5.60 4.26
CA ASP A 129 -7.38 -5.52 3.12
C ASP A 129 -6.19 -4.61 3.46
N PHE A 130 -4.97 -5.05 3.17
CA PHE A 130 -3.76 -4.27 3.44
C PHE A 130 -3.26 -3.54 2.19
N ASP A 131 -3.35 -2.21 2.22
CA ASP A 131 -3.16 -1.37 1.04
C ASP A 131 -1.99 -0.39 1.20
N THR A 132 -0.86 -0.63 0.53
CA THR A 132 0.29 0.30 0.54
C THR A 132 0.09 1.56 -0.30
N GLY A 133 -1.00 1.67 -1.05
CA GLY A 133 -1.36 2.88 -1.79
C GLY A 133 -2.34 3.81 -1.04
N SER A 134 -2.74 3.48 0.19
CA SER A 134 -3.57 4.35 1.04
C SER A 134 -3.09 4.37 2.50
N SER A 135 -3.73 5.17 3.36
CA SER A 135 -3.21 5.50 4.70
C SER A 135 -4.18 5.33 5.86
N ASP A 136 -5.47 5.23 5.58
CA ASP A 136 -6.50 5.24 6.61
C ASP A 136 -6.98 3.82 6.90
N LEU A 137 -7.33 3.55 8.17
CA LEU A 137 -7.98 2.32 8.60
C LEU A 137 -9.45 2.60 8.84
N PHE A 138 -10.36 1.91 8.15
CA PHE A 138 -11.79 2.00 8.43
C PHE A 138 -12.42 0.63 8.65
N LEU A 139 -13.48 0.62 9.45
CA LEU A 139 -14.30 -0.55 9.77
C LEU A 139 -15.78 -0.15 9.75
N PRO A 140 -16.70 -1.10 9.59
CA PRO A 140 -18.13 -0.82 9.53
C PRO A 140 -18.63 -0.49 10.93
N GLY A 141 -19.13 0.73 11.14
CA GLY A 141 -19.57 1.21 12.45
C GLY A 141 -20.95 0.69 12.86
N ALA A 142 -21.28 0.82 14.16
CA ALA A 142 -22.57 0.40 14.70
C ALA A 142 -23.80 1.04 14.02
N THR A 143 -23.63 2.23 13.45
CA THR A 143 -24.69 2.97 12.76
C THR A 143 -24.77 2.69 11.26
N CYS A 144 -23.90 1.84 10.70
CA CYS A 144 -23.86 1.54 9.27
C CYS A 144 -25.13 0.84 8.74
N GLY A 145 -25.87 0.17 9.64
CA GLY A 145 -27.14 -0.47 9.32
C GLY A 145 -27.03 -1.50 8.20
N ALA A 146 -28.03 -1.51 7.30
CA ALA A 146 -28.13 -2.50 6.23
C ALA A 146 -27.00 -2.41 5.19
N THR A 147 -26.30 -1.28 5.10
CA THR A 147 -25.25 -1.09 4.09
C THR A 147 -23.96 -1.86 4.40
N CYS A 148 -23.73 -2.21 5.67
CA CYS A 148 -22.61 -3.06 6.10
C CYS A 148 -23.06 -4.50 6.43
N GLN A 149 -24.21 -4.94 5.92
CA GLN A 149 -24.70 -6.29 6.17
C GLN A 149 -23.70 -7.34 5.64
N GLY A 150 -23.40 -8.34 6.47
CA GLY A 150 -22.42 -9.39 6.16
C GLY A 150 -21.05 -9.14 6.79
N HIS A 151 -20.77 -7.91 7.21
CA HIS A 151 -19.52 -7.54 7.86
C HIS A 151 -19.59 -7.51 9.38
N THR A 152 -18.43 -7.64 10.01
CA THR A 152 -18.22 -7.55 11.45
C THR A 152 -18.23 -6.10 11.90
N ILE A 153 -19.21 -5.73 12.72
CA ILE A 153 -19.41 -4.34 13.16
C ILE A 153 -18.42 -3.88 14.24
N TYR A 154 -17.77 -2.74 14.03
CA TYR A 154 -17.02 -1.99 15.04
C TYR A 154 -17.97 -1.13 15.88
N ASP A 155 -18.37 -1.66 17.04
CA ASP A 155 -19.16 -0.94 18.03
C ASP A 155 -18.23 -0.20 18.99
N THR A 156 -18.08 1.10 18.76
CA THR A 156 -17.24 1.98 19.58
C THR A 156 -17.69 2.05 21.03
N SER A 157 -18.99 1.85 21.32
CA SER A 157 -19.53 1.88 22.68
C SER A 157 -19.16 0.65 23.51
N ALA A 158 -18.79 -0.45 22.84
CA ALA A 158 -18.36 -1.69 23.47
C ALA A 158 -16.86 -1.72 23.81
N SER A 159 -16.09 -0.70 23.39
CA SER A 159 -14.66 -0.58 23.66
C SER A 159 -14.38 0.48 24.72
N SER A 160 -13.73 0.10 25.83
CA SER A 160 -13.34 1.05 26.87
C SER A 160 -12.20 1.98 26.46
N THR A 161 -11.55 1.73 25.32
CA THR A 161 -10.44 2.54 24.79
C THR A 161 -10.82 3.36 23.56
N ALA A 162 -12.04 3.22 23.04
CA ALA A 162 -12.53 4.05 21.95
C ALA A 162 -12.73 5.50 22.42
N GLN A 163 -12.22 6.46 21.65
CA GLN A 163 -12.41 7.89 21.87
C GLN A 163 -12.80 8.58 20.57
N ASP A 164 -13.96 9.23 20.57
CA ASP A 164 -14.40 10.06 19.45
C ASP A 164 -13.41 11.22 19.24
N GLN A 165 -12.97 11.41 17.99
CA GLN A 165 -12.06 12.48 17.60
C GLN A 165 -12.80 13.72 17.07
N SER A 166 -14.14 13.72 17.08
CA SER A 166 -15.02 14.78 16.62
C SER A 166 -14.70 15.24 15.19
N ARG A 167 -14.46 14.26 14.30
CA ARG A 167 -14.13 14.49 12.89
C ARG A 167 -14.86 13.48 12.03
N ASP A 168 -15.50 13.98 10.98
CA ASP A 168 -16.08 13.14 9.94
C ASP A 168 -15.05 12.84 8.86
N PHE A 169 -15.27 11.74 8.15
CA PHE A 169 -14.53 11.40 6.95
C PHE A 169 -15.48 10.98 5.83
N SER A 170 -15.04 11.21 4.60
CA SER A 170 -15.67 10.69 3.39
C SER A 170 -14.55 10.24 2.45
N LEU A 171 -14.57 8.96 2.10
CA LEU A 171 -13.65 8.35 1.15
C LEU A 171 -14.44 7.98 -0.10
N LEU A 172 -14.03 8.52 -1.25
CA LEU A 172 -14.51 8.09 -2.56
C LEU A 172 -13.39 7.32 -3.25
N PHE A 173 -13.67 6.10 -3.68
CA PHE A 173 -12.76 5.21 -4.39
C PHE A 173 -13.03 5.31 -5.91
N GLY A 174 -12.09 4.82 -6.72
CA GLY A 174 -12.12 5.09 -8.16
C GLY A 174 -13.08 4.23 -8.98
N ASP A 175 -13.58 3.14 -8.42
CA ASP A 175 -14.78 2.42 -8.88
C ASP A 175 -16.10 3.19 -8.63
N GLY A 176 -16.04 4.27 -7.85
CA GLY A 176 -17.22 5.02 -7.42
C GLY A 176 -17.84 4.49 -6.13
N SER A 177 -17.24 3.46 -5.51
CA SER A 177 -17.58 3.09 -4.16
C SER A 177 -17.16 4.20 -3.20
N SER A 178 -17.91 4.35 -2.13
CA SER A 178 -17.69 5.37 -1.13
C SER A 178 -17.99 4.85 0.26
N ILE A 179 -17.33 5.50 1.22
CA ILE A 179 -17.50 5.27 2.65
C ILE A 179 -17.58 6.63 3.31
N GLN A 180 -18.52 6.77 4.23
CA GLN A 180 -18.63 7.94 5.09
C GLN A 180 -18.72 7.47 6.54
N GLY A 181 -18.21 8.29 7.46
CA GLY A 181 -18.25 7.96 8.87
C GLY A 181 -17.57 8.97 9.76
N GLU A 182 -17.31 8.53 10.98
CA GLU A 182 -16.69 9.31 12.04
C GLU A 182 -15.33 8.71 12.41
N VAL A 183 -14.35 9.55 12.71
CA VAL A 183 -13.02 9.12 13.12
C VAL A 183 -12.99 8.94 14.63
N PHE A 184 -12.66 7.73 15.07
CA PHE A 184 -12.34 7.40 16.45
C PHE A 184 -10.84 7.17 16.59
N SER A 185 -10.34 7.18 17.82
CA SER A 185 -9.07 6.54 18.16
C SER A 185 -9.35 5.33 19.05
N ASP A 186 -8.64 4.23 18.85
CA ASP A 186 -8.74 3.06 19.72
C ASP A 186 -7.39 2.30 19.78
N THR A 187 -7.36 1.22 20.57
CA THR A 187 -6.27 0.25 20.60
C THR A 187 -6.44 -0.70 19.41
N VAL A 188 -5.38 -0.85 18.61
CA VAL A 188 -5.35 -1.75 17.45
C VAL A 188 -4.18 -2.71 17.60
N THR A 189 -4.43 -3.99 17.36
CA THR A 189 -3.42 -5.05 17.39
C THR A 189 -3.38 -5.78 16.05
N LEU A 190 -2.18 -5.98 15.52
CA LEU A 190 -1.94 -6.75 14.29
C LEU A 190 -0.70 -7.62 14.51
N GLY A 191 -0.81 -8.93 14.30
CA GLY A 191 0.30 -9.86 14.50
C GLY A 191 0.91 -9.78 15.92
N GLY A 192 0.09 -9.58 16.95
CA GLY A 192 0.56 -9.43 18.34
C GLY A 192 1.35 -8.13 18.63
N LEU A 193 1.43 -7.22 17.67
CA LEU A 193 1.95 -5.86 17.85
C LEU A 193 0.78 -4.91 18.06
N THR A 194 0.79 -4.20 19.18
CA THR A 194 -0.32 -3.35 19.62
C THR A 194 0.10 -1.90 19.61
N VAL A 195 -0.77 -1.04 19.07
CA VAL A 195 -0.67 0.41 19.16
C VAL A 195 -1.89 0.97 19.89
N THR A 196 -1.69 2.05 20.63
CA THR A 196 -2.79 2.78 21.27
C THR A 196 -3.06 4.10 20.55
N ASN A 197 -4.25 4.67 20.75
CA ASN A 197 -4.69 5.92 20.12
C ASN A 197 -4.58 5.90 18.58
N GLN A 198 -4.73 4.73 17.95
CA GLN A 198 -4.71 4.59 16.51
C GLN A 198 -6.03 5.12 15.94
N ALA A 199 -5.96 5.98 14.93
CA ALA A 199 -7.15 6.44 14.23
C ALA A 199 -7.83 5.27 13.49
N VAL A 200 -9.13 5.11 13.72
CA VAL A 200 -10.02 4.11 13.11
C VAL A 200 -11.28 4.84 12.65
N GLY A 201 -11.61 4.74 11.36
CA GLY A 201 -12.86 5.23 10.82
C GLY A 201 -14.00 4.27 11.17
N SER A 202 -14.97 4.74 11.93
CA SER A 202 -16.25 4.04 12.16
C SER A 202 -17.23 4.47 11.08
N ALA A 203 -17.40 3.63 10.06
CA ALA A 203 -18.26 3.95 8.93
C ALA A 203 -19.74 3.96 9.31
N THR A 204 -20.45 5.01 8.92
CA THR A 204 -21.91 5.11 9.02
C THR A 204 -22.61 4.70 7.73
N GLN A 205 -21.86 4.51 6.64
CA GLN A 205 -22.38 4.02 5.38
C GLN A 205 -21.28 3.38 4.53
N TYR A 206 -21.56 2.19 4.00
CA TYR A 206 -20.85 1.58 2.86
C TYR A 206 -21.68 1.73 1.59
N SER A 207 -21.04 2.07 0.48
CA SER A 207 -21.65 1.92 -0.85
C SER A 207 -21.66 0.45 -1.28
N THR A 208 -22.36 0.12 -2.38
CA THR A 208 -22.47 -1.26 -2.90
C THR A 208 -21.12 -1.92 -3.17
N GLY A 209 -20.10 -1.16 -3.57
CA GLY A 209 -18.74 -1.67 -3.79
C GLY A 209 -18.11 -2.31 -2.55
N PHE A 210 -18.54 -1.90 -1.35
CA PHE A 210 -18.10 -2.45 -0.06
C PHE A 210 -19.08 -3.47 0.53
N SER A 211 -20.05 -3.95 -0.24
CA SER A 211 -20.89 -5.08 0.19
C SER A 211 -20.04 -6.34 0.38
N ALA A 212 -20.41 -7.22 1.31
CA ALA A 212 -19.63 -8.43 1.62
C ALA A 212 -19.41 -9.37 0.42
N GLU A 213 -20.24 -9.27 -0.63
CA GLU A 213 -20.09 -10.03 -1.88
C GLU A 213 -18.97 -9.45 -2.77
N GLN A 214 -18.87 -8.12 -2.84
CA GLN A 214 -17.94 -7.39 -3.70
C GLN A 214 -16.62 -7.06 -3.00
N PHE A 215 -16.65 -6.88 -1.69
CA PHE A 215 -15.51 -6.62 -0.84
C PHE A 215 -15.65 -7.51 0.39
N PRO A 216 -15.12 -8.75 0.35
CA PRO A 216 -15.24 -9.71 1.45
C PRO A 216 -14.61 -9.31 2.81
N PRO A 217 -13.48 -8.58 2.89
CA PRO A 217 -12.96 -8.17 4.19
C PRO A 217 -13.87 -7.13 4.85
N ASP A 218 -13.85 -7.07 6.18
CA ASP A 218 -14.70 -6.14 6.92
C ASP A 218 -14.33 -4.68 6.62
N GLY A 219 -13.05 -4.40 6.39
CA GLY A 219 -12.58 -3.06 6.05
C GLY A 219 -11.23 -3.04 5.34
N LEU A 220 -10.57 -1.90 5.36
CA LEU A 220 -9.24 -1.70 4.75
C LEU A 220 -8.32 -1.01 5.76
N MET A 221 -7.06 -1.40 5.74
CA MET A 221 -5.97 -0.78 6.50
C MET A 221 -4.91 -0.24 5.55
N GLY A 222 -4.83 1.09 5.43
CA GLY A 222 -3.77 1.76 4.71
C GLY A 222 -2.39 1.59 5.37
N MET A 223 -1.39 1.32 4.53
CA MET A 223 0.00 1.01 4.91
C MET A 223 1.02 2.04 4.38
N ALA A 224 0.55 3.18 3.86
CA ALA A 224 1.39 4.26 3.36
C ALA A 224 1.83 5.26 4.46
N PHE A 225 1.83 6.56 4.15
CA PHE A 225 2.36 7.61 5.02
C PHE A 225 1.28 8.66 5.39
N PRO A 226 1.39 9.32 6.57
CA PRO A 226 0.37 10.26 7.05
C PRO A 226 0.06 11.42 6.11
N GLN A 227 0.97 11.77 5.21
CA GLN A 227 0.79 12.85 4.25
C GLN A 227 -0.46 12.61 3.38
N ILE A 228 -0.79 11.36 3.02
CA ILE A 228 -1.97 11.04 2.21
C ILE A 228 -3.18 10.53 3.01
N SER A 229 -3.14 10.62 4.35
CA SER A 229 -4.26 10.25 5.22
C SER A 229 -5.39 11.29 5.16
N GLU A 230 -6.62 10.86 4.90
CA GLU A 230 -7.79 11.72 5.00
C GLU A 230 -8.14 12.04 6.45
N PHE A 231 -7.81 11.14 7.37
CA PHE A 231 -8.01 11.34 8.81
C PHE A 231 -7.02 12.34 9.41
N ARG A 232 -5.98 12.74 8.65
CA ARG A 232 -4.85 13.55 9.14
C ARG A 232 -4.20 12.91 10.35
N ALA A 233 -4.05 11.60 10.32
CA ALA A 233 -3.50 10.80 11.41
C ALA A 233 -2.41 9.87 10.89
N ASN A 234 -1.62 9.32 11.81
CA ASN A 234 -0.65 8.29 11.44
C ASN A 234 -1.38 6.99 11.06
N PRO A 235 -1.04 6.37 9.91
CA PRO A 235 -1.39 4.99 9.61
C PRO A 235 -0.86 4.03 10.67
N PHE A 236 -1.46 2.84 10.78
CA PHE A 236 -1.10 1.84 11.81
C PHE A 236 0.40 1.62 11.93
N PHE A 237 1.08 1.34 10.81
CA PHE A 237 2.51 1.03 10.83
C PHE A 237 3.37 2.22 11.27
N GLN A 238 2.99 3.44 10.89
CA GLN A 238 3.69 4.66 11.29
C GLN A 238 3.50 4.93 12.78
N THR A 239 2.31 4.67 13.32
CA THR A 239 2.03 4.71 14.76
C THR A 239 2.86 3.65 15.50
N LEU A 240 2.95 2.43 14.96
CA LEU A 240 3.72 1.34 15.54
C LEU A 240 5.20 1.68 15.66
N VAL A 241 5.80 2.21 14.58
CA VAL A 241 7.19 2.67 14.59
C VAL A 241 7.39 3.82 15.57
N ALA A 242 6.50 4.82 15.58
CA ALA A 242 6.58 5.97 16.48
C ALA A 242 6.46 5.57 17.97
N GLN A 243 5.71 4.51 18.28
CA GLN A 243 5.58 3.97 19.64
C GLN A 243 6.68 2.97 20.01
N GLY A 244 7.63 2.68 19.11
CA GLY A 244 8.68 1.69 19.34
C GLY A 244 8.14 0.27 19.50
N GLY A 245 6.98 -0.03 18.90
CA GLY A 245 6.31 -1.33 19.02
C GLY A 245 6.84 -2.42 18.08
N ALA A 246 7.77 -2.07 17.19
CA ALA A 246 8.40 -2.96 16.23
C ALA A 246 9.93 -3.05 16.46
N ASP A 247 10.49 -4.25 16.36
CA ASP A 247 11.94 -4.49 16.52
C ASP A 247 12.76 -3.77 15.44
N THR A 248 12.27 -3.77 14.21
CA THR A 248 12.77 -2.93 13.13
C THR A 248 11.62 -2.19 12.46
N PRO A 249 11.84 -0.97 11.94
CA PRO A 249 10.81 -0.17 11.28
C PRO A 249 10.52 -0.65 9.85
N GLN A 250 10.38 -1.96 9.68
CA GLN A 250 10.17 -2.63 8.40
C GLN A 250 8.89 -3.49 8.43
N PHE A 251 8.27 -3.61 7.26
CA PHE A 251 7.35 -4.70 6.96
C PHE A 251 7.63 -5.29 5.59
N GLY A 252 7.22 -6.53 5.35
CA GLY A 252 7.44 -7.23 4.10
C GLY A 252 6.19 -7.97 3.62
N PHE A 253 6.04 -8.06 2.31
CA PHE A 253 4.97 -8.79 1.65
C PHE A 253 5.54 -9.90 0.76
N LYS A 254 4.91 -11.08 0.86
CA LYS A 254 4.91 -12.12 -0.17
C LYS A 254 3.49 -12.27 -0.68
N LEU A 255 3.27 -11.96 -1.95
CA LEU A 255 1.97 -12.06 -2.59
C LEU A 255 1.98 -13.26 -3.54
N SER A 256 1.36 -14.36 -3.17
CA SER A 256 1.39 -15.62 -3.93
C SER A 256 0.03 -16.30 -3.98
N THR A 257 -0.12 -17.31 -4.84
CA THR A 257 -1.31 -18.17 -4.81
C THR A 257 -1.36 -19.01 -3.55
N GLN A 258 -0.22 -19.29 -2.92
CA GLN A 258 -0.12 -20.04 -1.66
C GLN A 258 0.93 -19.46 -0.73
N GLY A 259 0.61 -19.40 0.56
CA GLY A 259 1.54 -18.91 1.58
C GLY A 259 1.87 -17.43 1.44
N SER A 260 0.89 -16.62 1.04
CA SER A 260 1.00 -15.17 1.09
C SER A 260 1.08 -14.70 2.53
N GLU A 261 1.87 -13.66 2.75
CA GLU A 261 2.09 -13.14 4.08
C GLU A 261 2.35 -11.63 4.08
N LEU A 262 1.95 -11.01 5.19
CA LEU A 262 2.48 -9.75 5.68
C LEU A 262 3.37 -10.07 6.88
N PHE A 263 4.60 -9.56 6.88
CA PHE A 263 5.55 -9.68 7.98
C PHE A 263 5.79 -8.32 8.61
N LEU A 264 5.57 -8.16 9.91
CA LEU A 264 5.78 -6.89 10.62
C LEU A 264 7.00 -6.92 11.54
N GLY A 265 7.71 -5.79 11.61
CA GLY A 265 8.86 -5.63 12.49
C GLY A 265 10.15 -6.20 11.91
N GLY A 266 10.21 -6.41 10.59
CA GLY A 266 11.35 -7.00 9.87
C GLY A 266 10.95 -7.56 8.51
N VAL A 267 11.65 -8.62 8.11
CA VAL A 267 11.36 -9.43 6.93
C VAL A 267 11.42 -10.92 7.27
N ASN A 268 10.72 -11.75 6.50
CA ASN A 268 10.79 -13.20 6.63
C ASN A 268 11.90 -13.77 5.75
N ASN A 269 13.05 -14.09 6.36
CA ASN A 269 14.22 -14.64 5.66
C ASN A 269 13.98 -16.01 4.99
N ASN A 270 12.85 -16.68 5.26
CA ASN A 270 12.49 -17.93 4.60
C ASN A 270 11.64 -17.72 3.32
N SER A 271 11.21 -16.49 3.05
CA SER A 271 10.29 -16.17 1.95
C SER A 271 10.98 -15.54 0.73
N PHE A 272 12.28 -15.31 0.82
CA PHE A 272 13.09 -14.75 -0.27
C PHE A 272 14.49 -15.36 -0.32
N THR A 273 15.15 -15.20 -1.46
CA THR A 273 16.55 -15.56 -1.68
C THR A 273 17.35 -14.37 -2.21
N GLY A 274 18.67 -14.43 -2.03
CA GLY A 274 19.56 -13.35 -2.42
C GLY A 274 19.45 -12.10 -1.54
N GLU A 275 20.01 -11.01 -2.03
CA GLU A 275 20.03 -9.71 -1.33
C GLU A 275 18.93 -8.79 -1.86
N PHE A 276 18.44 -7.92 -0.98
CA PHE A 276 17.51 -6.85 -1.38
C PHE A 276 18.21 -5.82 -2.26
N THR A 277 17.58 -5.48 -3.38
CA THR A 277 17.85 -4.20 -4.05
C THR A 277 17.01 -3.14 -3.38
N ASN A 278 17.62 -2.25 -2.60
CA ASN A 278 16.94 -1.19 -1.86
C ASN A 278 17.00 0.12 -2.64
N ILE A 279 15.89 0.83 -2.69
CA ILE A 279 15.72 2.07 -3.43
C ILE A 279 15.12 3.11 -2.51
N ASP A 280 15.73 4.29 -2.45
CA ASP A 280 15.29 5.40 -1.62
C ASP A 280 13.96 5.97 -2.14
N ILE A 281 13.07 6.27 -1.20
CA ILE A 281 11.80 6.94 -1.48
C ILE A 281 12.08 8.39 -1.85
N THR A 282 11.54 8.84 -2.98
CA THR A 282 11.73 10.22 -3.46
C THR A 282 10.81 11.20 -2.77
N GLN A 283 9.61 10.75 -2.39
CA GLN A 283 8.57 11.59 -1.83
C GLN A 283 7.67 10.76 -0.91
N GLN A 284 7.75 11.02 0.39
CA GLN A 284 6.84 10.39 1.35
C GLN A 284 5.41 10.86 1.10
N GLY A 285 4.48 9.93 1.20
CA GLY A 285 3.07 10.06 0.86
C GLY A 285 2.61 8.71 0.36
N PHE A 286 3.05 8.36 -0.85
CA PHE A 286 3.07 6.99 -1.34
C PHE A 286 4.43 6.34 -1.08
N TRP A 287 4.54 5.03 -1.25
CA TRP A 287 5.82 4.34 -1.38
C TRP A 287 6.40 4.59 -2.78
N GLN A 288 6.77 5.85 -3.04
CA GLN A 288 7.24 6.31 -4.34
C GLN A 288 8.76 6.18 -4.47
N ILE A 289 9.21 5.46 -5.49
CA ILE A 289 10.62 5.23 -5.81
C ILE A 289 10.92 5.53 -7.28
N PRO A 290 12.19 5.81 -7.64
CA PRO A 290 12.61 5.88 -9.04
C PRO A 290 12.47 4.52 -9.73
N LEU A 291 11.99 4.53 -10.97
CA LEU A 291 12.00 3.40 -11.90
C LEU A 291 12.97 3.75 -13.02
N ASP A 292 14.14 3.12 -13.01
CA ASP A 292 15.26 3.45 -13.89
C ASP A 292 14.90 3.18 -15.35
N SER A 293 14.28 2.03 -15.61
CA SER A 293 13.75 1.70 -16.93
C SER A 293 12.65 0.64 -16.92
N VAL A 294 11.81 0.69 -17.97
CA VAL A 294 10.92 -0.39 -18.37
C VAL A 294 11.47 -0.97 -19.67
N ASN A 295 11.67 -2.29 -19.70
CA ASN A 295 12.38 -2.97 -20.77
C ASN A 295 11.51 -4.05 -21.41
N THR A 296 11.78 -4.31 -22.69
CA THR A 296 11.23 -5.40 -23.51
C THR A 296 12.32 -5.92 -24.43
N GLY A 297 12.40 -7.23 -24.63
CA GLY A 297 13.43 -7.85 -25.48
C GLY A 297 14.87 -7.46 -25.12
N GLY A 298 15.14 -7.22 -23.83
CA GLY A 298 16.46 -6.79 -23.33
C GLY A 298 16.84 -5.33 -23.62
N SER A 299 15.95 -4.53 -24.20
CA SER A 299 16.16 -3.11 -24.48
C SER A 299 15.21 -2.24 -23.68
N SER A 300 15.67 -1.06 -23.26
CA SER A 300 14.84 -0.11 -22.54
C SER A 300 13.91 0.67 -23.49
N ALA A 301 12.62 0.66 -23.17
CA ALA A 301 11.57 1.39 -23.90
C ALA A 301 11.18 2.70 -23.21
N VAL A 302 11.16 2.69 -21.87
CA VAL A 302 10.87 3.87 -21.02
C VAL A 302 12.00 3.98 -19.99
N GLN A 303 12.41 5.20 -19.64
CA GLN A 303 13.53 5.46 -18.72
C GLN A 303 13.24 6.63 -17.77
N ASN A 304 13.86 6.57 -16.58
CA ASN A 304 13.92 7.65 -15.61
C ASN A 304 12.54 8.19 -15.20
N VAL A 305 11.64 7.28 -14.83
CA VAL A 305 10.28 7.60 -14.38
C VAL A 305 10.14 7.37 -12.88
N GLN A 306 8.96 7.65 -12.33
CA GLN A 306 8.63 7.44 -10.93
C GLN A 306 7.58 6.34 -10.81
N ALA A 307 7.66 5.55 -9.75
CA ALA A 307 6.71 4.47 -9.48
C ALA A 307 6.24 4.50 -8.02
N ALA A 308 4.93 4.41 -7.79
CA ALA A 308 4.34 4.08 -6.50
C ALA A 308 4.13 2.57 -6.41
N ILE A 309 4.57 1.97 -5.31
CA ILE A 309 4.50 0.53 -5.07
C ILE A 309 3.24 0.22 -4.25
N ASP A 310 2.31 -0.52 -4.84
CA ASP A 310 0.92 -0.55 -4.38
C ASP A 310 0.33 -1.96 -4.33
N THR A 311 0.21 -2.53 -3.12
CA THR A 311 -0.41 -3.85 -2.89
C THR A 311 -1.93 -3.85 -3.08
N GLY A 312 -2.58 -2.69 -3.05
CA GLY A 312 -4.00 -2.53 -3.31
C GLY A 312 -4.28 -2.18 -4.76
N THR A 313 -3.49 -2.71 -5.70
CA THR A 313 -3.67 -2.55 -7.15
C THR A 313 -3.26 -3.81 -7.87
N THR A 314 -4.11 -4.27 -8.80
CA THR A 314 -3.85 -5.50 -9.55
C THR A 314 -2.91 -5.29 -10.74
N LEU A 315 -3.19 -4.29 -11.58
CA LEU A 315 -2.44 -4.01 -12.82
C LEU A 315 -1.17 -3.20 -12.57
N ILE A 316 -0.31 -3.08 -13.58
CA ILE A 316 0.64 -1.97 -13.65
C ILE A 316 0.00 -0.87 -14.50
N VAL A 317 -0.17 0.31 -13.94
CA VAL A 317 -0.79 1.45 -14.65
C VAL A 317 0.26 2.53 -14.86
N ALA A 318 0.44 2.97 -16.11
CA ALA A 318 1.44 3.95 -16.52
C ALA A 318 0.81 5.21 -17.14
N PRO A 319 1.54 6.33 -17.20
CA PRO A 319 1.19 7.43 -18.09
C PRO A 319 1.02 6.91 -19.53
N GLN A 320 -0.07 7.30 -20.20
CA GLN A 320 -0.48 6.69 -21.48
C GLN A 320 0.62 6.68 -22.54
N GLN A 321 1.41 7.76 -22.67
CA GLN A 321 2.47 7.85 -23.66
C GLN A 321 3.61 6.86 -23.39
N GLU A 322 3.89 6.56 -22.13
CA GLU A 322 4.94 5.62 -21.73
C GLU A 322 4.47 4.18 -21.95
N ALA A 323 3.18 3.87 -21.70
CA ALA A 323 2.59 2.60 -22.11
C ALA A 323 2.66 2.41 -23.64
N ILE A 324 2.31 3.44 -24.43
CA ILE A 324 2.43 3.40 -25.90
C ILE A 324 3.89 3.11 -26.32
N GLN A 325 4.87 3.79 -25.73
CA GLN A 325 6.28 3.56 -26.02
C GLN A 325 6.72 2.11 -25.76
N LEU A 326 6.28 1.52 -24.65
CA LEU A 326 6.53 0.12 -24.35
C LEU A 326 5.96 -0.81 -25.42
N TYR A 327 4.66 -0.69 -25.74
CA TYR A 327 4.02 -1.61 -26.67
C TYR A 327 4.48 -1.42 -28.13
N LEU A 328 4.92 -0.22 -28.52
CA LEU A 328 5.58 -0.02 -29.82
C LEU A 328 6.88 -0.82 -29.96
N ALA A 329 7.54 -1.16 -28.84
CA ALA A 329 8.74 -1.97 -28.82
C ALA A 329 8.47 -3.48 -28.68
N ILE A 330 7.22 -3.90 -28.48
CA ILE A 330 6.83 -5.33 -28.39
C ILE A 330 6.42 -5.84 -29.78
N PRO A 331 7.12 -6.84 -30.35
CA PRO A 331 6.75 -7.39 -31.66
C PRO A 331 5.34 -7.96 -31.68
N GLY A 332 4.53 -7.51 -32.64
CA GLY A 332 3.15 -7.97 -32.81
C GLY A 332 2.14 -7.36 -31.84
N ALA A 333 2.56 -6.44 -30.97
CA ALA A 333 1.63 -5.72 -30.11
C ALA A 333 0.68 -4.82 -30.90
N LYS A 334 -0.54 -4.66 -30.39
CA LYS A 334 -1.61 -3.89 -31.03
C LYS A 334 -2.34 -3.02 -30.00
N ASP A 335 -2.82 -1.87 -30.45
CA ASP A 335 -3.72 -1.03 -29.66
C ASP A 335 -5.08 -1.71 -29.51
N ALA A 336 -5.53 -1.90 -28.27
CA ALA A 336 -6.81 -2.49 -27.92
C ALA A 336 -7.86 -1.45 -27.52
N SER A 337 -7.58 -0.15 -27.73
CA SER A 337 -8.40 0.95 -27.22
C SER A 337 -9.83 0.95 -27.75
N ASN A 338 -10.04 0.44 -28.96
CA ASN A 338 -11.37 0.33 -29.57
C ASN A 338 -12.19 -0.86 -29.05
N VAL A 339 -11.58 -1.79 -28.31
CA VAL A 339 -12.23 -3.00 -27.81
C VAL A 339 -12.41 -2.93 -26.30
N ILE A 340 -11.34 -2.61 -25.57
CA ILE A 340 -11.35 -2.55 -24.10
C ILE A 340 -11.62 -1.12 -23.64
N GLY A 341 -10.79 -0.18 -24.10
CA GLY A 341 -10.82 1.23 -23.72
C GLY A 341 -9.44 1.87 -23.83
N PRO A 342 -9.33 3.21 -23.75
CA PRO A 342 -8.06 3.91 -23.94
C PRO A 342 -6.93 3.35 -23.08
N GLY A 343 -5.76 3.15 -23.70
CA GLY A 343 -4.53 2.77 -23.00
C GLY A 343 -4.33 1.26 -22.78
N PHE A 344 -5.25 0.43 -23.28
CA PHE A 344 -5.07 -1.02 -23.31
C PHE A 344 -4.41 -1.47 -24.60
N PHE A 345 -3.58 -2.50 -24.50
CA PHE A 345 -2.83 -3.08 -25.60
C PHE A 345 -2.85 -4.60 -25.52
N THR A 346 -2.69 -5.25 -26.67
CA THR A 346 -2.48 -6.69 -26.76
C THR A 346 -1.11 -7.04 -27.31
N PHE A 347 -0.73 -8.30 -27.15
CA PHE A 347 0.44 -8.94 -27.76
C PHE A 347 0.09 -10.37 -28.20
N PRO A 348 0.85 -11.00 -29.11
CA PRO A 348 0.54 -12.37 -29.54
C PRO A 348 0.61 -13.35 -28.36
N CYS A 349 -0.47 -14.09 -28.11
CA CYS A 349 -0.61 -14.99 -26.95
C CYS A 349 0.51 -16.04 -26.85
N ASN A 350 1.10 -16.43 -27.98
CA ASN A 350 2.17 -17.44 -28.07
C ASN A 350 3.58 -16.84 -28.03
N SER A 351 3.71 -15.54 -27.77
CA SER A 351 5.00 -14.86 -27.67
C SER A 351 5.45 -14.65 -26.21
N ASP A 352 6.75 -14.50 -26.01
CA ASP A 352 7.32 -14.00 -24.76
C ASP A 352 7.81 -12.56 -24.99
N PRO A 353 7.12 -11.54 -24.44
CA PRO A 353 7.52 -10.14 -24.60
C PRO A 353 8.77 -9.77 -23.78
N GLN A 354 9.26 -10.63 -22.88
CA GLN A 354 10.46 -10.40 -22.07
C GLN A 354 10.44 -9.06 -21.32
N ILE A 355 9.35 -8.80 -20.60
CA ILE A 355 9.14 -7.55 -19.86
C ILE A 355 9.96 -7.56 -18.57
N SER A 356 10.59 -6.41 -18.25
CA SER A 356 11.22 -6.20 -16.94
C SER A 356 11.18 -4.75 -16.50
N LEU A 357 11.16 -4.53 -15.18
CA LEU A 357 11.32 -3.23 -14.54
C LEU A 357 12.70 -3.15 -13.91
N THR A 358 13.43 -2.05 -14.12
CA THR A 358 14.76 -1.84 -13.52
C THR A 358 14.67 -0.86 -12.38
N PHE A 359 15.04 -1.31 -11.19
CA PHE A 359 15.09 -0.52 -9.97
C PHE A 359 16.49 -0.60 -9.37
N GLY A 360 17.08 0.54 -9.01
CA GLY A 360 18.42 0.59 -8.40
C GLY A 360 19.51 -0.09 -9.26
N GLY A 361 19.36 -0.06 -10.58
CA GLY A 361 20.26 -0.71 -11.53
C GLY A 361 20.08 -2.23 -11.70
N LYS A 362 19.17 -2.89 -10.96
CA LYS A 362 18.83 -4.31 -11.15
C LYS A 362 17.53 -4.43 -11.96
N ALA A 363 17.57 -5.25 -13.02
CA ALA A 363 16.38 -5.61 -13.78
C ALA A 363 15.61 -6.76 -13.09
N PHE A 364 14.31 -6.58 -12.93
CA PHE A 364 13.36 -7.52 -12.36
C PHE A 364 12.40 -7.99 -13.46
N ALA A 365 12.58 -9.23 -13.93
CA ALA A 365 11.78 -9.79 -15.00
C ALA A 365 10.35 -10.09 -14.54
N ILE A 366 9.35 -9.64 -15.29
CA ILE A 366 7.95 -9.99 -15.07
C ILE A 366 7.66 -11.23 -15.92
N PRO A 367 7.39 -12.39 -15.30
CA PRO A 367 7.06 -13.60 -16.03
C PRO A 367 5.83 -13.42 -16.95
N THR A 368 5.85 -14.07 -18.11
CA THR A 368 4.76 -13.95 -19.10
C THR A 368 3.39 -14.38 -18.52
N ASN A 369 3.36 -15.30 -17.55
CA ASN A 369 2.10 -15.75 -16.93
C ASN A 369 1.45 -14.73 -15.99
N THR A 370 2.20 -13.77 -15.44
CA THR A 370 1.62 -12.64 -14.69
C THR A 370 1.40 -11.42 -15.58
N PHE A 371 2.20 -11.28 -16.66
CA PHE A 371 1.98 -10.24 -17.66
C PHE A 371 0.79 -10.53 -18.59
N ASN A 372 0.49 -11.79 -18.90
CA ASN A 372 -0.65 -12.18 -19.74
C ASN A 372 -1.93 -12.24 -18.91
N LEU A 373 -2.86 -11.30 -19.16
CA LEU A 373 -4.14 -11.26 -18.45
C LEU A 373 -5.21 -12.20 -19.04
N GLY A 374 -5.00 -12.70 -20.26
CA GLY A 374 -5.96 -13.53 -20.99
C GLY A 374 -6.18 -13.07 -22.44
N GLN A 375 -6.98 -13.84 -23.18
CA GLN A 375 -7.38 -13.56 -24.56
C GLN A 375 -8.32 -12.35 -24.63
N LEU A 376 -8.20 -11.55 -25.69
CA LEU A 376 -9.09 -10.40 -25.93
C LEU A 376 -10.57 -10.80 -26.12
N PHE A 377 -10.79 -11.93 -26.78
CA PHE A 377 -12.09 -12.59 -26.95
C PHE A 377 -11.82 -14.08 -27.19
N GLN A 378 -12.85 -14.92 -27.06
CA GLN A 378 -12.71 -16.37 -27.19
C GLN A 378 -12.08 -16.76 -28.54
N GLY A 379 -10.93 -17.44 -28.50
CA GLY A 379 -10.21 -17.87 -29.70
C GLY A 379 -9.32 -16.79 -30.34
N SER A 380 -9.14 -15.63 -29.70
CA SER A 380 -8.19 -14.60 -30.13
C SER A 380 -6.74 -15.12 -30.07
N GLU A 381 -5.95 -14.79 -31.10
CA GLU A 381 -4.49 -14.98 -31.09
C GLU A 381 -3.76 -13.88 -30.30
N ASP A 382 -4.48 -12.82 -29.94
CA ASP A 382 -3.99 -11.68 -29.18
C ASP A 382 -4.46 -11.74 -27.71
N CYS A 383 -3.52 -11.53 -26.80
CA CYS A 383 -3.71 -11.52 -25.34
C CYS A 383 -3.48 -10.13 -24.78
N VAL A 384 -4.19 -9.76 -23.72
CA VAL A 384 -4.08 -8.45 -23.07
C VAL A 384 -2.90 -8.44 -22.11
N GLY A 385 -2.06 -7.41 -22.20
CA GLY A 385 -0.91 -7.25 -21.31
C GLY A 385 -1.26 -6.60 -19.97
N GLY A 386 -0.49 -6.94 -18.95
CA GLY A 386 -0.67 -6.49 -17.56
C GLY A 386 -0.25 -5.04 -17.29
N ILE A 387 0.34 -4.37 -18.28
CA ILE A 387 0.67 -2.94 -18.25
C ILE A 387 -0.36 -2.20 -19.10
N THR A 388 -1.01 -1.20 -18.52
CA THR A 388 -2.00 -0.35 -19.20
C THR A 388 -1.68 1.13 -19.00
N GLY A 389 -2.18 1.98 -19.89
CA GLY A 389 -1.94 3.41 -19.93
C GLY A 389 -3.15 4.24 -19.52
N THR A 390 -2.94 5.42 -18.95
CA THR A 390 -4.00 6.43 -18.79
C THR A 390 -3.42 7.84 -18.83
N THR A 391 -4.20 8.81 -19.31
CA THR A 391 -3.85 10.24 -19.26
C THR A 391 -3.95 10.80 -17.85
N ASN A 392 -4.58 10.07 -16.94
CA ASN A 392 -5.02 10.56 -15.65
C ASN A 392 -4.07 10.18 -14.51
N ILE A 393 -2.85 9.74 -14.82
CA ILE A 393 -1.81 9.50 -13.80
C ILE A 393 -0.47 10.09 -14.24
N PRO A 394 0.32 10.62 -13.30
CA PRO A 394 1.60 11.27 -13.59
C PRO A 394 2.84 10.42 -13.27
N LEU A 395 2.64 9.21 -12.77
CA LEU A 395 3.67 8.26 -12.36
C LEU A 395 3.13 6.83 -12.48
N TRP A 396 4.01 5.84 -12.53
CA TRP A 396 3.63 4.43 -12.63
C TRP A 396 3.07 3.92 -11.30
N VAL A 397 1.98 3.16 -11.33
CA VAL A 397 1.53 2.40 -10.16
C VAL A 397 1.84 0.94 -10.42
N VAL A 398 2.69 0.36 -9.57
CA VAL A 398 3.22 -0.99 -9.72
C VAL A 398 2.48 -1.90 -8.74
N GLY A 399 1.53 -2.66 -9.28
CA GLY A 399 0.69 -3.59 -8.55
C GLY A 399 1.10 -5.06 -8.71
N ASP A 400 0.13 -5.95 -8.49
CA ASP A 400 0.32 -7.41 -8.40
C ASP A 400 0.95 -8.08 -9.61
N VAL A 401 0.73 -7.56 -10.84
CA VAL A 401 1.42 -8.04 -12.04
C VAL A 401 2.94 -8.11 -11.83
N PHE A 402 3.50 -7.19 -11.03
CA PHE A 402 4.88 -7.21 -10.57
C PHE A 402 5.03 -7.85 -9.17
N LEU A 403 4.27 -7.36 -8.19
CA LEU A 403 4.48 -7.67 -6.76
C LEU A 403 4.27 -9.14 -6.40
N SER A 404 3.49 -9.88 -7.21
CA SER A 404 3.31 -11.33 -6.99
C SER A 404 4.52 -12.20 -7.32
N ASN A 405 5.56 -11.61 -7.92
CA ASN A 405 6.76 -12.32 -8.35
C ASN A 405 7.97 -12.11 -7.44
N PHE A 406 7.89 -11.16 -6.49
CA PHE A 406 9.02 -10.73 -5.69
C PHE A 406 8.62 -10.56 -4.23
N TYR A 407 9.55 -10.81 -3.32
CA TYR A 407 9.38 -10.38 -1.94
C TYR A 407 9.62 -8.87 -1.88
N THR A 408 8.65 -8.13 -1.35
CA THR A 408 8.70 -6.67 -1.28
C THR A 408 8.82 -6.22 0.17
N LYS A 409 9.89 -5.50 0.50
CA LYS A 409 10.15 -4.90 1.81
C LYS A 409 9.87 -3.40 1.75
N PHE A 410 9.18 -2.88 2.75
CA PHE A 410 8.93 -1.47 2.98
C PHE A 410 9.63 -1.05 4.28
N ASP A 411 10.63 -0.18 4.18
CA ASP A 411 11.47 0.24 5.30
C ASP A 411 11.20 1.72 5.63
N ALA A 412 10.38 1.94 6.66
CA ALA A 412 10.05 3.30 7.12
C ALA A 412 11.22 3.96 7.88
N GLY A 413 12.17 3.18 8.42
CA GLY A 413 13.33 3.73 9.12
C GLY A 413 14.37 4.29 8.17
N ALA A 414 14.64 3.57 7.08
CA ALA A 414 15.56 3.99 6.03
C ALA A 414 14.88 4.82 4.92
N ASN A 415 13.55 4.90 4.90
CA ASN A 415 12.76 5.47 3.80
C ASN A 415 13.06 4.79 2.46
N GLN A 416 12.95 3.47 2.42
CA GLN A 416 13.29 2.65 1.27
C GLN A 416 12.21 1.64 0.94
N VAL A 417 12.15 1.24 -0.33
CA VAL A 417 11.49 0.00 -0.78
C VAL A 417 12.57 -0.95 -1.26
N GLY A 418 12.45 -2.23 -0.92
CA GLY A 418 13.40 -3.27 -1.32
C GLY A 418 12.72 -4.44 -2.02
N PHE A 419 13.35 -4.97 -3.07
CA PHE A 419 12.88 -6.16 -3.78
C PHE A 419 13.92 -7.29 -3.72
N ALA A 420 13.45 -8.52 -3.53
CA ALA A 420 14.24 -9.74 -3.57
C ALA A 420 13.47 -10.86 -4.29
N ASP A 421 14.19 -11.86 -4.80
CA ASP A 421 13.59 -13.01 -5.48
C ASP A 421 12.87 -13.89 -4.45
N LEU A 422 11.69 -14.40 -4.77
CA LEU A 422 10.96 -15.32 -3.87
C LEU A 422 11.75 -16.64 -3.66
N ALA A 423 11.62 -17.23 -2.48
CA ALA A 423 12.27 -18.50 -2.11
C ALA A 423 11.56 -19.76 -2.62
#